data_AF-A0A3C0NRQ6-F1
#
_entry.id   AF-A0A3C0NRQ6-F1
#
_cell.length_a   1.000
_cell.length_b   1.000
_cell.length_c   1.000
_cell.angle_alpha   90.00
_cell.angle_beta   90.00
_cell.angle_gamma   90.00
#
_symmetry.space_group_name_H-M   'P 1'
#
loop_
_entity.id
_entity.type
_entity.pdbx_description
1 polymer ?
#
loop_
_entity_poly.entity_id
_entity_poly.type
_entity_poly.pdbx_seq_one_letter_code
_entity_poly.pdbx_strand_id
1 'polypeptide(L)'
;TKAERRAYTVFRRFLLNDGFDMIQFSVYGRILNGRDAEEKHMQRLVANLPPDGSVRVLTVTEKQYASMKLLVGLPLFQEKA
;
A
#
# COMPACT_ATOMS: atom_id res chain seq x y z
N THR A 1 21.57 -5.03 2.83
CA THR A 1 22.17 -6.38 2.93
C THR A 1 21.31 -7.46 2.23
N LYS A 2 21.80 -8.70 2.08
CA LYS A 2 21.00 -9.82 1.53
C LYS A 2 19.73 -10.09 2.37
N ALA A 3 19.82 -9.90 3.69
CA ALA A 3 18.71 -10.05 4.62
C ALA A 3 17.62 -8.98 4.40
N GLU A 4 17.99 -7.70 4.33
CA GLU A 4 17.05 -6.61 4.03
C GLU A 4 16.33 -6.80 2.69
N ARG A 5 17.07 -7.18 1.64
CA ARG A 5 16.46 -7.46 0.32
C ARG A 5 15.42 -8.57 0.41
N ARG A 6 15.72 -9.64 1.15
CA ARG A 6 14.78 -10.74 1.39
C ARG A 6 13.56 -10.27 2.16
N ALA A 7 13.74 -9.50 3.24
CA ALA A 7 12.64 -8.97 4.04
C ALA A 7 11.71 -8.07 3.21
N TYR A 8 12.28 -7.17 2.40
CA TYR A 8 11.54 -6.36 1.44
C TYR A 8 10.75 -7.21 0.44
N THR A 9 11.39 -8.22 -0.18
CA THR A 9 10.71 -9.09 -1.15
C THR A 9 9.53 -9.84 -0.52
N VAL A 10 9.68 -10.33 0.71
CA VAL A 10 8.61 -11.02 1.43
C VAL A 10 7.46 -10.07 1.73
N PHE A 11 7.74 -8.89 2.29
CA PHE A 11 6.71 -7.91 2.64
C PHE A 11 5.97 -7.41 1.39
N ARG A 12 6.71 -7.09 0.32
CA ARG A 12 6.12 -6.73 -0.97
C ARG A 12 5.21 -7.82 -1.52
N ARG A 13 5.63 -9.08 -1.44
CA ARG A 13 4.80 -10.20 -1.92
C ARG A 13 3.52 -10.34 -1.11
N PHE A 14 3.59 -10.13 0.20
CA PHE A 14 2.42 -10.05 1.06
C PHE A 14 1.45 -8.94 0.60
N LEU A 15 1.94 -7.71 0.40
CA LEU A 15 1.10 -6.58 -0.04
C LEU A 15 0.37 -6.90 -1.35
N LEU A 16 1.08 -7.40 -2.36
CA LEU A 16 0.49 -7.76 -3.65
C LEU A 16 -0.55 -8.87 -3.52
N ASN A 17 -0.27 -9.90 -2.72
CA ASN A 17 -1.20 -11.01 -2.49
C ASN A 17 -2.45 -10.58 -1.69
N ASP A 18 -2.31 -9.60 -0.79
CA ASP A 18 -3.43 -9.02 -0.05
C ASP A 18 -4.20 -7.96 -0.88
N GLY A 19 -3.79 -7.76 -2.14
CA GLY A 19 -4.47 -6.93 -3.13
C GLY A 19 -4.17 -5.44 -2.99
N PHE A 20 -2.97 -5.08 -2.55
CA PHE A 20 -2.46 -3.73 -2.68
C PHE A 20 -1.88 -3.49 -4.08
N ASP A 21 -2.15 -2.31 -4.62
CA ASP A 21 -1.58 -1.83 -5.86
C ASP A 21 -0.37 -0.93 -5.57
N MET A 22 0.68 -1.07 -6.38
CA MET A 22 1.86 -0.21 -6.28
C MET A 22 1.61 1.09 -7.04
N ILE A 23 1.40 2.18 -6.31
CA ILE A 23 1.15 3.52 -6.87
C ILE A 23 2.48 4.18 -7.29
N GLN A 24 3.51 4.02 -6.46
CA GLN A 24 4.86 4.49 -6.72
C GLN A 24 5.86 3.50 -6.11
N PHE A 25 7.14 3.61 -6.45
CA PHE A 25 8.17 2.86 -5.77
C PHE A 25 8.05 3.01 -4.24
N SER A 26 7.86 1.87 -3.57
CA SER A 26 7.65 1.78 -2.11
C SER A 26 6.40 2.49 -1.56
N VAL A 27 5.41 2.79 -2.40
CA VAL A 27 4.09 3.31 -1.98
C VAL A 27 3.01 2.39 -2.54
N TYR A 28 2.15 1.89 -1.65
CA TYR A 28 1.11 0.94 -1.99
C TYR A 28 -0.25 1.43 -1.48
N GLY A 29 -1.30 1.22 -2.26
CA GLY A 29 -2.67 1.59 -1.93
C GLY A 29 -3.62 0.43 -2.06
N ARG A 30 -4.75 0.49 -1.34
CA ARG A 30 -5.82 -0.49 -1.41
C ARG A 30 -7.17 0.19 -1.20
N ILE A 31 -8.12 -0.11 -2.09
CA ILE A 31 -9.51 0.34 -1.95
C ILE A 31 -10.21 -0.59 -0.94
N LEU A 32 -10.90 0.02 0.03
CA LEU A 32 -11.54 -0.69 1.13
C LEU A 32 -13.02 -0.31 1.21
N ASN A 33 -13.87 -1.32 1.45
CA ASN A 33 -15.32 -1.15 1.55
C ASN A 33 -15.73 -0.95 3.01
N GLY A 34 -15.39 0.21 3.58
CA GLY A 34 -15.77 0.61 4.93
C GLY A 34 -14.77 0.20 6.02
N ARG A 35 -15.13 0.50 7.27
CA ARG A 35 -14.24 0.41 8.46
C ARG A 35 -13.87 -1.02 8.84
N ASP A 36 -14.78 -1.97 8.71
CA ASP A 36 -14.50 -3.37 9.06
C ASP A 36 -13.40 -3.95 8.15
N ALA A 37 -13.41 -3.56 6.87
CA ALA A 37 -12.35 -3.93 5.93
C ALA A 37 -11.02 -3.24 6.29
N GLU A 38 -11.06 -1.96 6.67
CA GLU A 38 -9.88 -1.22 7.15
C GLU A 38 -9.23 -1.91 8.36
N GLU A 39 -10.00 -2.20 9.40
CA GLU A 39 -9.48 -2.83 10.62
C GLU A 39 -8.90 -4.22 10.32
N LYS A 40 -9.61 -5.03 9.54
CA LYS A 40 -9.14 -6.35 9.10
C LYS A 40 -7.80 -6.27 8.37
N HIS A 41 -7.65 -5.34 7.44
CA HIS A 41 -6.41 -5.19 6.67
C HIS A 41 -5.29 -4.54 7.50
N MET A 42 -5.61 -3.68 8.46
CA MET A 42 -4.65 -3.17 9.44
C MET A 42 -4.06 -4.29 10.30
N GLN A 43 -4.89 -5.21 10.82
CA GLN A 43 -4.42 -6.36 11.58
C GLN A 43 -3.49 -7.27 10.76
N ARG A 44 -3.83 -7.49 9.48
CA ARG A 44 -2.98 -8.25 8.54
C ARG A 44 -1.63 -7.58 8.31
N LEU A 45 -1.61 -6.25 8.14
CA LEU A 45 -0.38 -5.48 7.99
C LEU A 45 0.53 -5.64 9.21
N VAL A 46 -0.02 -5.43 10.42
CA VAL A 46 0.74 -5.57 11.68
C VAL A 46 1.33 -6.97 11.82
N ALA A 47 0.57 -8.01 11.47
CA ALA A 47 1.03 -9.41 11.55
C ALA A 47 2.15 -9.76 10.54
N ASN A 48 2.36 -8.95 9.50
CA ASN A 48 3.31 -9.23 8.41
C ASN A 48 4.41 -8.19 8.29
N LEU A 49 4.60 -7.30 9.28
CA LEU A 49 5.63 -6.26 9.24
C LEU A 49 7.04 -6.85 9.05
N PRO A 50 7.91 -6.19 8.27
CA PRO A 50 9.32 -6.56 8.22
C PRO A 50 9.97 -6.34 9.60
N PRO A 51 11.03 -7.08 9.94
CA PRO A 51 11.69 -7.00 11.25
C PRO A 51 12.42 -5.68 11.49
N ASP A 52 12.66 -4.89 10.44
CA ASP A 52 13.36 -3.62 10.49
C ASP A 52 12.85 -2.70 9.37
N GLY A 53 13.12 -1.39 9.51
CA GLY A 53 12.69 -0.34 8.61
C GLY A 53 11.57 0.54 9.17
N SER A 54 10.99 1.37 8.29
CA SER A 54 10.00 2.37 8.66
C SER A 54 8.76 2.24 7.77
N VAL A 55 7.72 1.59 8.28
CA VAL A 55 6.42 1.42 7.59
C VAL A 55 5.38 2.33 8.25
N ARG A 56 4.62 3.07 7.44
CA ARG A 56 3.52 3.93 7.89
C ARG A 56 2.29 3.66 7.04
N VAL A 57 1.12 3.82 7.65
CA VAL A 57 -0.18 3.68 6.98
C VAL A 57 -0.94 5.00 7.14
N LEU A 58 -1.59 5.44 6.07
CA LEU A 58 -2.49 6.58 6.08
C LEU A 58 -3.81 6.15 5.43
N THR A 59 -4.90 6.27 6.17
CA THR A 59 -6.24 6.07 5.61
C THR A 59 -6.74 7.38 5.03
N VAL A 60 -7.17 7.34 3.77
CA VAL A 60 -7.78 8.46 3.06
C VAL A 60 -9.12 8.05 2.48
N THR A 61 -10.02 9.01 2.32
CA THR A 61 -11.27 8.79 1.60
C THR A 61 -11.02 8.72 0.09
N GLU A 62 -11.91 8.07 -0.65
CA GLU A 62 -11.90 8.06 -2.12
C GLU A 62 -11.83 9.49 -2.70
N LYS A 63 -12.61 10.42 -2.15
CA LYS A 63 -12.61 11.83 -2.57
C LYS A 63 -11.25 12.50 -2.36
N GLN A 64 -10.57 12.22 -1.25
CA GLN A 64 -9.23 12.75 -1.00
C GLN A 64 -8.22 12.15 -1.98
N TYR A 65 -8.27 10.84 -2.24
CA TYR A 65 -7.40 10.18 -3.22
C TYR A 65 -7.60 10.76 -4.62
N ALA A 66 -8.85 10.88 -5.08
CA ALA A 66 -9.20 11.44 -6.39
C ALA A 66 -8.80 12.92 -6.53
N SER A 67 -8.72 13.66 -5.42
CA SER A 67 -8.26 15.06 -5.42
C SER A 67 -6.74 15.23 -5.50
N MET A 68 -5.98 14.13 -5.47
CA MET A 68 -4.52 14.15 -5.56
C MET A 68 -4.08 14.76 -6.89
N LYS A 69 -3.20 15.76 -6.82
CA LYS A 69 -2.68 16.45 -8.00
C LYS A 69 -1.43 15.74 -8.51
N LEU A 70 -1.50 15.22 -9.73
CA LEU A 70 -0.31 14.74 -10.44
C LEU A 70 0.50 15.94 -10.95
N LEU A 71 1.66 16.18 -10.33
CA LEU A 71 2.53 17.30 -10.72
C LEU A 71 3.50 16.93 -11.86
N VAL A 72 3.82 15.63 -12.01
CA VAL A 72 4.73 15.10 -13.04
C VAL A 72 4.41 13.63 -13.33
N GLY A 73 4.58 13.21 -14.58
CA GLY A 73 4.35 11.83 -15.02
C GLY A 73 2.97 11.62 -15.63
N LEU A 74 2.56 10.35 -15.72
CA LEU A 74 1.24 9.94 -16.21
C LEU A 74 0.51 9.16 -15.11
N PRO A 75 -0.83 9.29 -15.02
CA PRO A 75 -1.61 8.49 -14.09
C PRO A 75 -1.50 7.00 -14.46
N LEU A 76 -1.46 6.15 -13.44
CA LEU A 76 -1.47 4.70 -13.65
C LEU A 76 -2.79 4.27 -14.28
N PHE A 77 -2.79 3.15 -15.00
CA PHE A 77 -4.02 2.60 -15.58
C PHE A 77 -5.10 2.37 -14.52
N GLN A 78 -4.69 1.96 -13.31
CA GLN A 78 -5.57 1.72 -12.17
C GLN A 78 -6.19 3.00 -11.60
N GLU A 79 -5.63 4.17 -11.92
CA GLU A 79 -6.15 5.49 -11.53
C GLU A 79 -7.04 6.11 -12.61
N LYS A 80 -7.10 5.51 -13.81
CA LYS A 80 -7.98 5.94 -14.89
C LYS A 80 -9.38 5.37 -14.62
N ALA A 81 -10.22 6.16 -13.96
CA ALA A 81 -11.67 5.97 -13.94
C ALA A 81 -12.27 6.29 -15.32
#